data_AF-A0A7X3INN9-F1
#
_entry.id   AF-A0A7X3INN9-F1
#
_cell.length_a   1.000
_cell.length_b   1.000
_cell.length_c   1.000
_cell.angle_alpha   90.00
_cell.angle_beta   90.00
_cell.angle_gamma   90.00
#
_symmetry.space_group_name_H-M   'P 1'
#
loop_
_entity.id
_entity.type
_entity.pdbx_description
1 polymer ?
#
loop_
_entity_poly.entity_id
_entity_poly.type
_entity_poly.pdbx_seq_one_letter_code
_entity_poly.pdbx_strand_id
1 'polypeptide(L)'
;MSKITFIGAGSTVFVKNVLGDVMSTPALQGFELALFDIDPERLQDSERLLNSIKNTLGSTCVIKAYSDRKAALKGAKYVINAIQVGGYDPCTITDFEIPKKYGLRQTIADTLGIGGIFRNLRTIPVMLDFARDMQEVCPDAQFLNYTNPMAVLTNVMNTVGGIRTVGLCHSVQHCVSELFKALDMDQTGVESKIAGINHMAWLLEVKKDGVDLYPEIKRRAAEKQKEKHHDMVRFELMLRFGYYVTESSEHNAEYHPYFIKKSYPELIERYNIPLDEYPRRCVNQINGWKEMREKIFASENIEHTRSKEYASYIMEAMETNVPFKIGGNVMNTGLITNLPKEACVEVPCLVDRSGISPTFVGDLPPQLAALNRTNINTQLLTIEAAVTGKKEHIYHAAMLDPHTAAELSLDDIVALCDDLIEAHGSWLPAFK
;
A
#
# COMPACT_ATOMS: atom_id res chain seq x y z
N MET A 1 -10.83 22.34 18.99
CA MET A 1 -11.53 21.11 18.57
C MET A 1 -10.52 20.28 17.80
N SER A 2 -10.33 19.02 18.17
CA SER A 2 -9.38 18.14 17.48
C SER A 2 -9.94 17.76 16.10
N LYS A 3 -9.08 17.70 15.08
CA LYS A 3 -9.48 17.49 13.68
C LYS A 3 -8.72 16.32 13.06
N ILE A 4 -9.45 15.48 12.33
CA ILE A 4 -8.94 14.42 11.45
C ILE A 4 -9.28 14.83 10.02
N THR A 5 -8.26 14.96 9.17
CA THR A 5 -8.46 15.26 7.74
C THR A 5 -8.30 13.99 6.92
N PHE A 6 -9.20 13.77 5.96
CA PHE A 6 -9.14 12.66 5.02
C PHE A 6 -8.97 13.21 3.60
N ILE A 7 -7.81 12.95 2.99
CA ILE A 7 -7.46 13.33 1.62
C ILE A 7 -7.71 12.15 0.69
N GLY A 8 -8.44 12.37 -0.39
CA GLY A 8 -8.94 11.30 -1.26
C GLY A 8 -10.29 10.77 -0.80
N ALA A 9 -11.13 11.66 -0.25
CA ALA A 9 -12.42 11.30 0.33
C ALA A 9 -13.46 10.83 -0.70
N GLY A 10 -13.16 10.86 -2.00
CA GLY A 10 -13.98 10.26 -3.04
C GLY A 10 -13.85 8.73 -3.13
N SER A 11 -12.93 8.12 -2.38
CA SER A 11 -12.86 6.66 -2.19
C SER A 11 -13.90 6.20 -1.16
N THR A 12 -15.17 6.22 -1.54
CA THR A 12 -16.30 6.11 -0.60
C THR A 12 -16.28 4.85 0.28
N VAL A 13 -15.84 3.70 -0.26
CA VAL A 13 -15.71 2.46 0.51
C VAL A 13 -14.60 2.57 1.56
N PHE A 14 -13.47 3.16 1.20
CA PHE A 14 -12.34 3.28 2.10
C PHE A 14 -12.60 4.33 3.19
N VAL A 15 -13.22 5.46 2.80
CA VAL A 15 -13.74 6.49 3.70
C VAL A 15 -14.73 5.90 4.70
N LYS A 16 -15.68 5.09 4.23
CA LYS A 16 -16.65 4.39 5.08
C LYS A 16 -15.93 3.58 6.16
N ASN A 17 -14.98 2.74 5.77
CA ASN A 17 -14.29 1.86 6.72
C ASN A 17 -13.51 2.68 7.74
N VAL A 18 -12.62 3.57 7.29
CA VAL A 18 -11.73 4.30 8.19
C VAL A 18 -12.48 5.29 9.08
N LEU A 19 -13.36 6.13 8.52
CA LEU A 19 -14.07 7.14 9.30
C LEU A 19 -15.29 6.58 10.04
N GLY A 20 -15.90 5.49 9.55
CA GLY A 20 -16.85 4.71 10.33
C GLY A 20 -16.19 4.10 11.58
N ASP A 21 -14.95 3.62 11.47
CA ASP A 21 -14.19 3.12 12.62
C ASP A 21 -13.89 4.24 13.63
N VAL A 22 -13.54 5.44 13.14
CA VAL A 22 -13.40 6.62 14.00
C VAL A 22 -14.70 6.94 14.74
N MET A 23 -15.83 6.98 14.03
CA MET A 23 -17.14 7.28 14.63
C MET A 23 -17.63 6.22 15.62
N SER A 24 -17.17 4.98 15.51
CA SER A 24 -17.47 3.90 16.46
C SER A 24 -16.48 3.82 17.63
N THR A 25 -15.45 4.68 17.65
CA THR A 25 -14.42 4.69 18.70
C THR A 25 -14.73 5.76 19.76
N PRO A 26 -14.92 5.38 21.05
CA PRO A 26 -15.28 6.34 22.11
C PRO A 26 -14.27 7.46 22.31
N ALA A 27 -12.97 7.17 22.22
CA ALA A 27 -11.91 8.15 22.44
C ALA A 27 -11.82 9.24 21.35
N LEU A 28 -12.44 9.00 20.19
CA LEU A 28 -12.38 9.89 19.02
C LEU A 28 -13.69 10.69 18.82
N GLN A 29 -14.65 10.56 19.74
CA GLN A 29 -15.88 11.32 19.71
C GLN A 29 -15.62 12.83 19.83
N GLY A 30 -16.44 13.64 19.15
CA GLY A 30 -16.32 15.10 19.13
C GLY A 30 -15.22 15.66 18.23
N PHE A 31 -14.49 14.82 17.50
CA PHE A 31 -13.55 15.28 16.47
C PHE A 31 -14.30 15.84 15.24
N GLU A 32 -13.68 16.83 14.60
CA GLU A 32 -14.05 17.21 13.23
C GLU A 32 -13.43 16.20 12.25
N LEU A 33 -14.26 15.64 11.36
CA LEU A 33 -13.86 14.79 10.23
C LEU A 33 -13.92 15.64 8.96
N ALA A 34 -12.77 16.21 8.59
CA ALA A 34 -12.63 17.09 7.43
C ALA A 34 -12.35 16.26 6.17
N LEU A 35 -13.29 16.28 5.22
CA LEU A 35 -13.18 15.51 3.97
C LEU A 35 -12.66 16.42 2.85
N PHE A 36 -11.69 15.94 2.09
CA PHE A 36 -11.22 16.61 0.89
C PHE A 36 -11.06 15.62 -0.27
N ASP A 37 -11.62 15.98 -1.42
CA ASP A 37 -11.39 15.33 -2.70
C ASP A 37 -11.48 16.37 -3.84
N ILE A 38 -10.85 16.08 -4.97
CA ILE A 38 -10.91 16.92 -6.17
C ILE A 38 -12.21 16.69 -6.96
N ASP A 39 -12.87 15.55 -6.78
CA ASP A 39 -14.16 15.23 -7.36
C ASP A 39 -15.31 15.66 -6.41
N PRO A 40 -16.05 16.73 -6.73
CA PRO A 40 -17.09 17.26 -5.85
C PRO A 40 -18.29 16.32 -5.72
N GLU A 41 -18.61 15.50 -6.74
CA GLU A 41 -19.73 14.56 -6.68
C GLU A 41 -19.40 13.43 -5.71
N ARG A 42 -18.20 12.83 -5.86
CA ARG A 42 -17.74 11.77 -4.95
C ARG A 42 -17.57 12.26 -3.51
N LEU A 43 -17.08 13.49 -3.34
CA LEU A 43 -16.96 14.12 -2.02
C LEU A 43 -18.34 14.26 -1.34
N GLN A 44 -19.35 14.71 -2.09
CA GLN A 44 -20.72 14.83 -1.59
C GLN A 44 -21.32 13.46 -1.24
N ASP A 45 -21.10 12.46 -2.07
CA ASP A 45 -21.55 11.09 -1.80
C ASP A 45 -20.96 10.55 -0.49
N SER A 46 -19.66 10.73 -0.26
CA SER A 46 -18.99 10.35 0.97
C SER A 46 -19.51 11.10 2.19
N GLU A 47 -19.74 12.41 2.09
CA GLU A 47 -20.31 13.20 3.18
C GLU A 47 -21.71 12.69 3.57
N ARG A 48 -22.58 12.38 2.59
CA ARG A 48 -23.91 11.83 2.84
C ARG A 48 -23.84 10.46 3.50
N LEU A 49 -23.00 9.56 2.99
CA LEU A 49 -22.79 8.23 3.55
C LEU A 49 -22.36 8.30 5.02
N LEU A 50 -21.36 9.12 5.32
CA LEU A 50 -20.85 9.25 6.69
C LEU A 50 -21.89 9.86 7.64
N ASN A 51 -22.71 10.81 7.18
CA ASN A 51 -23.78 11.36 8.00
C ASN A 51 -24.88 10.32 8.31
N SER A 52 -25.20 9.42 7.37
CA SER A 52 -26.11 8.30 7.65
C SER A 52 -25.52 7.37 8.72
N ILE A 53 -24.25 6.97 8.58
CA ILE A 53 -23.56 6.12 9.57
C ILE A 53 -23.49 6.81 10.93
N LYS A 54 -23.16 8.11 10.95
CA LYS A 54 -23.12 8.92 12.17
C LYS A 54 -24.46 8.85 12.93
N ASN A 55 -25.58 8.99 12.21
CA ASN A 55 -26.91 8.93 12.81
C ASN A 55 -27.21 7.54 13.37
N THR A 56 -26.90 6.47 12.62
CA THR A 56 -27.08 5.08 13.08
C THR A 56 -26.23 4.75 14.30
N LEU A 57 -24.99 5.23 14.36
CA LEU A 57 -24.08 5.01 15.50
C LEU A 57 -24.33 5.94 16.70
N GLY A 58 -25.09 7.03 16.52
CA GLY A 58 -25.21 8.09 17.53
C GLY A 58 -23.90 8.83 17.79
N SER A 59 -23.01 8.91 16.79
CA SER A 59 -21.69 9.53 16.95
C SER A 59 -21.77 11.06 17.08
N THR A 60 -20.92 11.63 17.94
CA THR A 60 -20.83 13.08 18.17
C THR A 60 -19.79 13.78 17.28
N CYS A 61 -19.12 13.04 16.39
CA CYS A 61 -18.18 13.62 15.42
C CYS A 61 -18.87 14.62 14.48
N VAL A 62 -18.13 15.63 14.04
CA VAL A 62 -18.62 16.66 13.11
C VAL A 62 -18.03 16.40 11.74
N ILE A 63 -18.85 16.00 10.77
CA ILE A 63 -18.40 15.74 9.39
C ILE A 63 -18.50 17.04 8.60
N LYS A 64 -17.47 17.36 7.81
CA LYS A 64 -17.47 18.54 6.96
C LYS A 64 -16.65 18.33 5.68
N ALA A 65 -17.29 18.52 4.53
CA ALA A 65 -16.60 18.58 3.24
C ALA A 65 -15.91 19.93 3.01
N TYR A 66 -14.74 19.89 2.35
CA TYR A 66 -13.92 21.03 1.99
C TYR A 66 -13.57 20.99 0.51
N SER A 67 -13.71 22.12 -0.18
CA SER A 67 -13.25 22.32 -1.56
C SER A 67 -11.82 22.86 -1.65
N ASP A 68 -11.28 23.36 -0.55
CA ASP A 68 -9.89 23.82 -0.43
C ASP A 68 -9.11 22.89 0.51
N ARG A 69 -8.04 22.30 -0.02
CA ARG A 69 -7.20 21.32 0.71
C ARG A 69 -6.60 21.92 1.97
N LYS A 70 -6.09 23.15 1.87
CA LYS A 70 -5.38 23.82 2.95
C LYS A 70 -6.32 24.18 4.10
N ALA A 71 -7.55 24.58 3.80
CA ALA A 71 -8.61 24.77 4.79
C ALA A 71 -9.02 23.45 5.48
N ALA A 72 -9.05 22.32 4.73
CA ALA A 72 -9.31 21.00 5.29
C ALA A 72 -8.19 20.58 6.26
N LEU A 73 -6.93 20.87 5.92
CA LEU A 73 -5.74 20.53 6.70
C LEU A 73 -5.53 21.41 7.93
N LYS A 74 -6.00 22.66 7.92
CA LYS A 74 -5.70 23.65 8.95
C LYS A 74 -6.07 23.15 10.36
N GLY A 75 -5.05 23.03 11.22
CA GLY A 75 -5.18 22.56 12.60
C GLY A 75 -5.52 21.08 12.75
N ALA A 76 -5.33 20.26 11.70
CA ALA A 76 -5.46 18.81 11.80
C ALA A 76 -4.45 18.23 12.80
N LYS A 77 -4.89 17.25 13.58
CA LYS A 77 -4.02 16.42 14.44
C LYS A 77 -3.60 15.14 13.72
N TYR A 78 -4.49 14.61 12.89
CA TYR A 78 -4.26 13.42 12.07
C TYR A 78 -4.67 13.71 10.64
N VAL A 79 -3.90 13.21 9.68
CA VAL A 79 -4.20 13.30 8.26
C VAL A 79 -4.13 11.91 7.67
N ILE A 80 -5.21 11.44 7.09
CA ILE A 80 -5.30 10.15 6.39
C ILE A 80 -5.25 10.43 4.88
N ASN A 81 -4.41 9.70 4.17
CA ASN A 81 -4.25 9.84 2.73
C ASN A 81 -4.55 8.52 2.01
N ALA A 82 -5.47 8.58 1.05
CA ALA A 82 -5.88 7.44 0.24
C ALA A 82 -6.18 7.84 -1.22
N ILE A 83 -5.35 8.71 -1.79
CA ILE A 83 -5.46 9.15 -3.19
C ILE A 83 -4.97 8.09 -4.17
N GLN A 84 -5.43 8.19 -5.42
CA GLN A 84 -4.85 7.51 -6.58
C GLN A 84 -4.71 8.52 -7.73
N VAL A 85 -3.48 8.99 -7.96
CA VAL A 85 -3.20 9.96 -9.03
C VAL A 85 -3.34 9.29 -10.39
N GLY A 86 -4.12 9.90 -11.28
CA GLY A 86 -4.34 9.44 -12.65
C GLY A 86 -5.44 8.39 -12.86
N GLY A 87 -5.97 7.81 -11.77
CA GLY A 87 -7.07 6.85 -11.81
C GLY A 87 -6.83 5.63 -12.72
N TYR A 88 -7.93 4.94 -13.08
CA TYR A 88 -7.89 3.81 -14.01
C TYR A 88 -7.61 4.26 -15.44
N ASP A 89 -8.45 5.15 -15.96
CA ASP A 89 -8.35 5.74 -17.29
C ASP A 89 -7.94 7.21 -17.13
N PRO A 90 -6.76 7.64 -17.62
CA PRO A 90 -5.89 6.91 -18.56
C PRO A 90 -4.71 6.16 -17.93
N CYS A 91 -4.34 6.43 -16.67
CA CYS A 91 -3.00 6.09 -16.19
C CYS A 91 -2.79 4.59 -15.96
N THR A 92 -3.70 3.89 -15.27
CA THR A 92 -3.57 2.43 -15.11
C THR A 92 -3.59 1.73 -16.46
N ILE A 93 -4.43 2.15 -17.40
CA ILE A 93 -4.44 1.58 -18.76
C ILE A 93 -3.07 1.77 -19.41
N THR A 94 -2.50 2.97 -19.32
CA THR A 94 -1.18 3.29 -19.88
C THR A 94 -0.07 2.43 -19.25
N ASP A 95 -0.11 2.25 -17.93
CA ASP A 95 0.85 1.42 -17.19
C ASP A 95 0.82 -0.07 -17.60
N PHE A 96 -0.26 -0.54 -18.25
CA PHE A 96 -0.37 -1.90 -18.78
C PHE A 96 -0.14 -1.99 -20.29
N GLU A 97 -0.76 -1.09 -21.06
CA GLU A 97 -0.77 -1.18 -22.52
C GLU A 97 0.57 -0.80 -23.15
N ILE A 98 1.34 0.12 -22.56
CA ILE A 98 2.67 0.45 -23.08
C ILE A 98 3.67 -0.71 -22.83
N PRO A 99 3.87 -1.24 -21.60
CA PRO A 99 4.77 -2.39 -21.40
C PRO A 99 4.42 -3.61 -22.23
N LYS A 100 3.12 -3.85 -22.47
CA LYS A 100 2.63 -4.96 -23.29
C LYS A 100 3.13 -4.91 -24.74
N LYS A 101 3.33 -3.72 -25.31
CA LYS A 101 3.91 -3.55 -26.66
C LYS A 101 5.35 -4.06 -26.76
N TYR A 102 6.08 -4.02 -25.65
CA TYR A 102 7.45 -4.54 -25.52
C TYR A 102 7.48 -6.03 -25.13
N GLY A 103 6.31 -6.66 -24.95
CA GLY A 103 6.20 -8.04 -24.49
C GLY A 103 6.32 -8.21 -22.97
N LEU A 104 6.41 -7.11 -22.22
CA LEU A 104 6.46 -7.11 -20.75
C LEU A 104 5.03 -7.14 -20.19
N ARG A 105 4.58 -8.34 -19.79
CA ARG A 105 3.22 -8.57 -19.29
C ARG A 105 3.19 -8.40 -17.77
N GLN A 106 2.12 -7.84 -17.22
CA GLN A 106 2.00 -7.56 -15.79
C GLN A 106 0.70 -8.14 -15.23
N THR A 107 0.62 -8.26 -13.90
CA THR A 107 -0.59 -8.65 -13.18
C THR A 107 -1.23 -7.42 -12.53
N ILE A 108 -0.45 -6.61 -11.82
CA ILE A 108 -0.96 -5.55 -10.94
C ILE A 108 -0.42 -4.15 -11.28
N ALA A 109 0.89 -4.01 -11.50
CA ALA A 109 1.55 -2.77 -11.90
C ALA A 109 1.31 -1.57 -10.96
N ASP A 110 1.07 -1.80 -9.66
CA ASP A 110 0.59 -0.77 -8.73
C ASP A 110 1.62 -0.26 -7.71
N THR A 111 2.71 -1.01 -7.46
CA THR A 111 3.62 -0.74 -6.33
C THR A 111 5.09 -0.93 -6.70
N LEU A 112 5.50 -2.15 -7.04
CA LEU A 112 6.83 -2.45 -7.59
C LEU A 112 6.71 -2.74 -9.09
N GLY A 113 7.82 -2.97 -9.79
CA GLY A 113 7.80 -3.12 -11.25
C GLY A 113 7.79 -1.80 -12.01
N ILE A 114 7.82 -1.89 -13.34
CA ILE A 114 7.79 -0.72 -14.23
C ILE A 114 6.55 0.17 -14.01
N GLY A 115 5.36 -0.43 -13.80
CA GLY A 115 4.15 0.34 -13.47
C GLY A 115 4.26 1.06 -12.12
N GLY A 116 4.86 0.40 -11.12
CA GLY A 116 5.17 1.00 -9.82
C GLY A 116 6.11 2.20 -9.93
N ILE A 117 7.16 2.12 -10.77
CA ILE A 117 8.07 3.25 -11.04
C ILE A 117 7.29 4.45 -11.58
N PHE A 118 6.50 4.27 -12.63
CA PHE A 118 5.76 5.37 -13.25
C PHE A 118 4.65 5.92 -12.35
N ARG A 119 3.96 5.07 -11.58
CA ARG A 119 2.99 5.51 -10.59
C ARG A 119 3.63 6.36 -9.50
N ASN A 120 4.83 6.01 -9.04
CA ASN A 120 5.59 6.84 -8.12
C ASN A 120 5.90 8.22 -8.72
N LEU A 121 6.42 8.28 -9.95
CA LEU A 121 6.79 9.54 -10.60
C LEU A 121 5.60 10.49 -10.78
N ARG A 122 4.39 9.97 -10.99
CA ARG A 122 3.14 10.77 -11.00
C ARG A 122 2.72 11.23 -9.61
N THR A 123 2.92 10.39 -8.60
CA THR A 123 2.33 10.60 -7.26
C THR A 123 3.22 11.41 -6.32
N ILE A 124 4.55 11.29 -6.44
CA ILE A 124 5.53 11.99 -5.59
C ILE A 124 5.30 13.51 -5.58
N PRO A 125 5.12 14.21 -6.71
CA PRO A 125 4.88 15.66 -6.71
C PRO A 125 3.63 16.04 -5.91
N VAL A 126 2.54 15.30 -6.06
CA VAL A 126 1.28 15.53 -5.33
C VAL A 126 1.47 15.32 -3.82
N MET A 127 2.22 14.30 -3.44
CA MET A 127 2.54 14.02 -2.03
C MET A 127 3.40 15.13 -1.42
N LEU A 128 4.40 15.64 -2.15
CA LEU A 128 5.21 16.78 -1.72
C LEU A 128 4.39 18.08 -1.61
N ASP A 129 3.36 18.27 -2.44
CA ASP A 129 2.42 19.38 -2.28
C ASP A 129 1.64 19.27 -0.96
N PHE A 130 1.21 18.07 -0.58
CA PHE A 130 0.56 17.84 0.71
C PHE A 130 1.52 18.13 1.87
N ALA A 131 2.77 17.67 1.77
CA ALA A 131 3.79 17.94 2.79
C ALA A 131 3.98 19.44 3.01
N ARG A 132 4.09 20.23 1.93
CA ARG A 132 4.22 21.70 2.02
C ARG A 132 3.02 22.35 2.70
N ASP A 133 1.80 21.97 2.32
CA ASP A 133 0.59 22.51 2.96
C ASP A 133 0.54 22.13 4.44
N MET A 134 0.86 20.88 4.78
CA MET A 134 0.84 20.40 6.17
C MET A 134 1.88 21.09 7.04
N GLN A 135 3.11 21.30 6.55
CA GLN A 135 4.13 22.06 7.25
C GLN A 135 3.65 23.48 7.61
N GLU A 136 2.85 24.10 6.76
CA GLU A 136 2.34 25.45 7.01
C GLU A 136 1.17 25.47 7.99
N VAL A 137 0.21 24.55 7.86
CA VAL A 137 -1.09 24.67 8.57
C VAL A 137 -1.36 23.61 9.63
N CYS A 138 -0.58 22.55 9.70
CA CYS A 138 -0.66 21.48 10.70
C CYS A 138 0.67 20.70 10.85
N PRO A 139 1.80 21.37 11.19
CA PRO A 139 3.13 20.76 11.16
C PRO A 139 3.34 19.59 12.13
N ASP A 140 2.53 19.50 13.19
CA ASP A 140 2.60 18.43 14.18
C ASP A 140 1.71 17.22 13.85
N ALA A 141 0.92 17.28 12.78
CA ALA A 141 -0.02 16.23 12.43
C ALA A 141 0.69 14.93 12.10
N GLN A 142 0.11 13.80 12.54
CA GLN A 142 0.53 12.49 12.10
C GLN A 142 -0.13 12.17 10.76
N PHE A 143 0.69 11.96 9.73
CA PHE A 143 0.23 11.53 8.40
C PHE A 143 0.17 10.00 8.33
N LEU A 144 -0.99 9.46 7.99
CA LEU A 144 -1.30 8.05 7.86
C LEU A 144 -1.52 7.74 6.38
N ASN A 145 -0.51 7.16 5.73
CA ASN A 145 -0.52 6.93 4.29
C ASN A 145 -1.04 5.54 3.93
N TYR A 146 -2.10 5.48 3.14
CA TYR A 146 -2.60 4.26 2.50
C TYR A 146 -2.39 4.26 0.98
N THR A 147 -1.87 5.36 0.41
CA THR A 147 -1.61 5.44 -1.02
C THR A 147 -0.37 4.63 -1.39
N ASN A 148 -0.54 3.75 -2.39
CA ASN A 148 0.53 3.08 -3.11
C ASN A 148 1.14 3.97 -4.21
N PRO A 149 2.44 3.84 -4.50
CA PRO A 149 3.39 2.87 -3.93
C PRO A 149 3.96 3.25 -2.55
N MET A 150 3.61 2.49 -1.52
CA MET A 150 3.68 2.98 -0.15
C MET A 150 5.08 3.19 0.40
N ALA A 151 6.03 2.30 0.10
CA ALA A 151 7.40 2.42 0.60
C ALA A 151 8.07 3.71 0.09
N VAL A 152 7.94 4.00 -1.21
CA VAL A 152 8.52 5.20 -1.83
C VAL A 152 7.84 6.46 -1.33
N LEU A 153 6.50 6.49 -1.29
CA LEU A 153 5.78 7.68 -0.86
C LEU A 153 6.01 7.96 0.63
N THR A 154 6.02 6.93 1.48
CA THR A 154 6.33 7.07 2.91
C THR A 154 7.77 7.57 3.12
N ASN A 155 8.72 7.08 2.31
CA ASN A 155 10.09 7.57 2.34
C ASN A 155 10.14 9.07 2.04
N VAL A 156 9.62 9.46 0.86
CA VAL A 156 9.65 10.84 0.38
C VAL A 156 8.98 11.79 1.36
N MET A 157 7.86 11.41 1.97
CA MET A 157 7.16 12.26 2.95
C MET A 157 7.98 12.48 4.23
N ASN A 158 8.74 11.47 4.69
CA ASN A 158 9.61 11.59 5.86
C ASN A 158 10.93 12.31 5.56
N THR A 159 11.52 12.11 4.37
CA THR A 159 12.85 12.63 4.03
C THR A 159 12.79 14.00 3.35
N VAL A 160 12.18 14.08 2.17
CA VAL A 160 12.06 15.31 1.38
C VAL A 160 10.93 16.20 1.89
N GLY A 161 9.79 15.58 2.21
CA GLY A 161 8.60 16.27 2.71
C GLY A 161 8.72 16.69 4.17
N GLY A 162 9.60 16.06 4.95
CA GLY A 162 9.88 16.45 6.34
C GLY A 162 8.67 16.45 7.27
N ILE A 163 7.68 15.56 7.07
CA ILE A 163 6.52 15.42 7.94
C ILE A 163 6.44 14.02 8.57
N ARG A 164 5.85 13.93 9.77
CA ARG A 164 5.71 12.67 10.52
C ARG A 164 4.76 11.72 9.78
N THR A 165 5.30 10.69 9.16
CA THR A 165 4.55 9.80 8.27
C THR A 165 4.77 8.32 8.58
N VAL A 166 3.68 7.55 8.64
CA VAL A 166 3.69 6.08 8.62
C VAL A 166 2.88 5.59 7.43
N GLY A 167 3.38 4.58 6.72
CA GLY A 167 2.60 3.86 5.70
C GLY A 167 1.91 2.63 6.27
N LEU A 168 0.65 2.40 5.88
CA LEU A 168 -0.23 1.36 6.41
C LEU A 168 -0.77 0.46 5.30
N CYS A 169 -0.37 -0.82 5.29
CA CYS A 169 -0.76 -1.80 4.29
C CYS A 169 -1.54 -2.97 4.91
N HIS A 170 -2.56 -3.45 4.21
CA HIS A 170 -3.38 -4.60 4.63
C HIS A 170 -2.64 -5.94 4.50
N SER A 171 -1.64 -6.03 3.62
CA SER A 171 -0.92 -7.26 3.35
C SER A 171 -0.24 -7.86 4.59
N VAL A 172 0.53 -7.04 5.32
CA VAL A 172 1.16 -7.47 6.57
C VAL A 172 0.12 -7.81 7.64
N GLN A 173 -1.00 -7.10 7.64
CA GLN A 173 -2.07 -7.27 8.61
C GLN A 173 -2.80 -8.61 8.46
N HIS A 174 -3.00 -9.07 7.24
CA HIS A 174 -3.76 -10.29 6.94
C HIS A 174 -2.88 -11.52 6.72
N CYS A 175 -1.57 -11.34 6.50
CA CYS A 175 -0.60 -12.39 6.17
C CYS A 175 -0.79 -13.71 6.93
N VAL A 176 -0.77 -13.69 8.27
CA VAL A 176 -0.89 -14.92 9.08
C VAL A 176 -2.28 -15.53 8.95
N SER A 177 -3.32 -14.71 9.03
CA SER A 177 -4.70 -15.19 8.99
C SER A 177 -5.07 -15.82 7.64
N GLU A 178 -4.58 -15.27 6.53
CA GLU A 178 -4.82 -15.81 5.19
C GLU A 178 -4.02 -17.09 4.95
N LEU A 179 -2.73 -17.11 5.33
CA LEU A 179 -1.90 -18.31 5.24
C LEU A 179 -2.53 -19.48 6.02
N PHE A 180 -2.94 -19.24 7.26
CA PHE A 180 -3.51 -20.27 8.11
C PHE A 180 -4.86 -20.75 7.58
N LYS A 181 -5.69 -19.85 7.07
CA LYS A 181 -6.93 -20.23 6.39
C LYS A 181 -6.66 -21.07 5.14
N ALA A 182 -5.68 -20.72 4.33
CA ALA A 182 -5.34 -21.45 3.10
C ALA A 182 -4.80 -22.87 3.36
N LEU A 183 -4.26 -23.11 4.56
CA LEU A 183 -3.69 -24.39 5.00
C LEU A 183 -4.56 -25.12 6.02
N ASP A 184 -5.78 -24.66 6.29
CA ASP A 184 -6.70 -25.22 7.30
C ASP A 184 -6.06 -25.35 8.69
N MET A 185 -5.35 -24.31 9.12
CA MET A 185 -4.65 -24.21 10.41
C MET A 185 -5.36 -23.23 11.36
N ASP A 186 -5.36 -23.55 12.66
CA ASP A 186 -5.85 -22.63 13.71
C ASP A 186 -4.79 -21.57 14.04
N GLN A 187 -5.18 -20.30 13.95
CA GLN A 187 -4.31 -19.16 14.26
C GLN A 187 -4.39 -18.72 15.73
N THR A 188 -5.25 -19.33 16.54
CA THR A 188 -5.43 -18.94 17.95
C THR A 188 -4.14 -19.16 18.74
N GLY A 189 -3.68 -18.10 19.42
CA GLY A 189 -2.45 -18.11 20.22
C GLY A 189 -1.15 -18.13 19.41
N VAL A 190 -1.20 -17.84 18.10
CA VAL A 190 0.00 -17.77 17.26
C VAL A 190 0.76 -16.47 17.49
N GLU A 191 2.04 -16.61 17.82
CA GLU A 191 3.01 -15.52 17.82
C GLU A 191 3.66 -15.42 16.44
N SER A 192 3.81 -14.20 15.94
CA SER A 192 4.46 -13.95 14.65
C SER A 192 5.33 -12.70 14.65
N LYS A 193 6.39 -12.76 13.84
CA LYS A 193 7.27 -11.64 13.53
C LYS A 193 7.36 -11.51 12.02
N ILE A 194 6.96 -10.36 11.48
CA ILE A 194 7.01 -10.06 10.05
C ILE A 194 7.88 -8.82 9.85
N ALA A 195 8.80 -8.85 8.88
CA ALA A 195 9.59 -7.70 8.51
C ALA A 195 10.11 -7.76 7.07
N GLY A 196 10.35 -6.59 6.47
CA GLY A 196 10.95 -6.43 5.15
C GLY A 196 10.66 -5.04 4.60
N ILE A 197 10.07 -4.96 3.41
CA ILE A 197 9.57 -3.71 2.82
C ILE A 197 8.11 -3.91 2.41
N ASN A 198 7.38 -2.81 2.19
CA ASN A 198 6.02 -2.87 1.68
C ASN A 198 5.89 -3.83 0.49
N HIS A 199 4.89 -4.70 0.54
CA HIS A 199 4.58 -5.74 -0.44
C HIS A 199 5.68 -6.81 -0.66
N MET A 200 6.77 -6.80 0.12
CA MET A 200 7.81 -7.84 0.13
C MET A 200 8.38 -7.98 1.55
N ALA A 201 7.49 -8.12 2.54
CA ALA A 201 7.85 -8.47 3.90
C ALA A 201 7.73 -9.99 4.10
N TRP A 202 8.50 -10.52 5.05
CA TRP A 202 8.61 -11.96 5.28
C TRP A 202 8.13 -12.32 6.67
N LEU A 203 7.36 -13.41 6.78
CA LEU A 203 6.98 -14.00 8.06
C LEU A 203 8.21 -14.69 8.68
N LEU A 204 9.04 -13.97 9.41
CA LEU A 204 10.31 -14.47 9.94
C LEU A 204 10.13 -15.49 11.07
N GLU A 205 9.12 -15.30 11.91
CA GLU A 205 8.80 -16.21 13.02
C GLU A 205 7.30 -16.50 13.01
N VAL A 206 6.93 -17.76 13.23
CA VAL A 206 5.55 -18.20 13.40
C VAL A 206 5.53 -19.40 14.35
N LYS A 207 5.05 -19.18 15.57
CA LYS A 207 5.11 -20.19 16.63
C LYS A 207 3.85 -20.20 17.48
N LYS A 208 3.57 -21.34 18.10
CA LYS A 208 2.50 -21.49 19.10
C LYS A 208 3.05 -22.25 20.29
N ASP A 209 2.91 -21.70 21.49
CA ASP A 209 3.41 -22.28 22.74
C ASP A 209 4.91 -22.67 22.67
N GLY A 210 5.71 -21.85 22.00
CA GLY A 210 7.15 -22.07 21.79
C GLY A 210 7.52 -23.04 20.66
N VAL A 211 6.55 -23.65 19.98
CA VAL A 211 6.78 -24.59 18.86
C VAL A 211 6.76 -23.86 17.52
N ASP A 212 7.82 -24.01 16.72
CA ASP A 212 7.90 -23.49 15.35
C ASP A 212 6.89 -24.20 14.43
N LEU A 213 6.04 -23.42 13.75
CA LEU A 213 5.00 -23.92 12.87
C LEU A 213 5.45 -24.05 11.42
N TYR A 214 6.62 -23.53 11.03
CA TYR A 214 7.10 -23.60 9.65
C TYR A 214 7.20 -25.00 9.06
N PRO A 215 7.67 -26.04 9.79
CA PRO A 215 7.71 -27.40 9.26
C PRO A 215 6.32 -27.90 8.83
N GLU A 216 5.29 -27.65 9.62
CA GLU A 216 3.92 -28.05 9.30
C GLU A 216 3.32 -27.19 8.17
N ILE A 217 3.56 -25.87 8.20
CA ILE A 217 3.16 -24.94 7.14
C ILE A 217 3.73 -25.40 5.80
N LYS A 218 5.04 -25.69 5.73
CA LYS A 218 5.71 -26.15 4.51
C LYS A 218 5.20 -27.51 4.04
N ARG A 219 4.93 -28.44 4.97
CA ARG A 219 4.35 -29.75 4.64
C ARG A 219 2.97 -29.60 3.98
N ARG A 220 2.08 -28.79 4.58
CA ARG A 220 0.73 -28.55 4.02
C ARG A 220 0.77 -27.76 2.71
N ALA A 221 1.64 -26.75 2.61
CA ALA A 221 1.83 -26.00 1.38
C ALA A 221 2.35 -26.88 0.23
N ALA A 222 3.29 -27.80 0.50
CA ALA A 222 3.78 -28.75 -0.51
C ALA A 222 2.69 -29.72 -0.97
N GLU A 223 1.78 -30.13 -0.07
CA GLU A 223 0.60 -30.92 -0.46
C GLU A 223 -0.36 -30.08 -1.32
N LYS A 224 -0.63 -28.84 -0.91
CA LYS A 224 -1.51 -27.92 -1.63
C LYS A 224 -0.98 -27.56 -3.03
N GLN A 225 0.34 -27.49 -3.21
CA GLN A 225 0.97 -27.26 -4.52
C GLN A 225 0.69 -28.38 -5.55
N LYS A 226 0.08 -29.51 -5.14
CA LYS A 226 -0.39 -30.54 -6.08
C LYS A 226 -1.73 -30.20 -6.73
N GLU A 227 -2.48 -29.24 -6.18
CA GLU A 227 -3.73 -28.73 -6.72
C GLU A 227 -3.60 -27.27 -7.18
N LYS A 228 -4.56 -26.80 -7.99
CA LYS A 228 -4.63 -25.38 -8.37
C LYS A 228 -5.24 -24.58 -7.23
N HIS A 229 -4.59 -23.47 -6.88
CA HIS A 229 -5.12 -22.48 -5.94
C HIS A 229 -4.61 -21.07 -6.30
N HIS A 230 -5.10 -20.04 -5.63
CA HIS A 230 -4.71 -18.65 -5.91
C HIS A 230 -3.36 -18.25 -5.28
N ASP A 231 -2.76 -19.11 -4.46
CA ASP A 231 -1.58 -18.77 -3.65
C ASP A 231 -0.27 -19.46 -4.05
N MET A 232 -0.21 -19.95 -5.29
CA MET A 232 0.85 -20.84 -5.74
C MET A 232 2.23 -20.15 -5.82
N VAL A 233 2.27 -18.87 -6.15
CA VAL A 233 3.53 -18.09 -6.26
C VAL A 233 4.14 -17.86 -4.88
N ARG A 234 3.36 -17.42 -3.89
CA ARG A 234 3.86 -17.26 -2.52
C ARG A 234 4.32 -18.59 -1.92
N PHE A 235 3.61 -19.69 -2.18
CA PHE A 235 4.01 -21.02 -1.70
C PHE A 235 5.30 -21.49 -2.38
N GLU A 236 5.45 -21.29 -3.69
CA GLU A 236 6.70 -21.58 -4.38
C GLU A 236 7.87 -20.77 -3.80
N LEU A 237 7.70 -19.46 -3.61
CA LEU A 237 8.72 -18.61 -2.99
C LEU A 237 9.09 -19.11 -1.58
N MET A 238 8.11 -19.47 -0.75
CA MET A 238 8.38 -20.03 0.58
C MET A 238 9.13 -21.36 0.53
N LEU A 239 8.78 -22.26 -0.39
CA LEU A 239 9.43 -23.55 -0.52
C LEU A 239 10.88 -23.43 -1.04
N ARG A 240 11.19 -22.39 -1.83
CA ARG A 240 12.52 -22.14 -2.39
C ARG A 240 13.42 -21.28 -1.50
N PHE A 241 12.87 -20.23 -0.91
CA PHE A 241 13.61 -19.22 -0.14
C PHE A 241 13.42 -19.34 1.38
N GLY A 242 12.52 -20.22 1.81
CA GLY A 242 12.37 -20.68 3.19
C GLY A 242 11.30 -19.97 4.01
N TYR A 243 10.77 -18.83 3.54
CA TYR A 243 9.87 -17.98 4.32
C TYR A 243 8.70 -17.48 3.47
N TYR A 244 7.53 -17.37 4.08
CA TYR A 244 6.33 -16.86 3.41
C TYR A 244 6.40 -15.33 3.29
N VAL A 245 6.01 -14.81 2.13
CA VAL A 245 5.97 -13.37 1.81
C VAL A 245 4.56 -12.83 2.00
N THR A 246 4.41 -11.58 2.44
CA THR A 246 3.11 -11.03 2.83
C THR A 246 2.15 -10.81 1.66
N GLU A 247 2.61 -10.24 0.55
CA GLU A 247 1.71 -9.78 -0.54
C GLU A 247 1.26 -10.90 -1.46
N SER A 248 0.08 -10.77 -2.05
CA SER A 248 -0.57 -11.82 -2.83
C SER A 248 0.32 -12.42 -3.94
N SER A 249 -0.04 -13.63 -4.36
CA SER A 249 0.62 -14.30 -5.47
C SER A 249 0.53 -13.53 -6.80
N GLU A 250 -0.52 -12.74 -7.00
CA GLU A 250 -0.62 -11.89 -8.20
C GLU A 250 0.50 -10.86 -8.25
N HIS A 251 0.72 -10.13 -7.16
CA HIS A 251 1.78 -9.13 -7.07
C HIS A 251 3.18 -9.78 -7.12
N ASN A 252 3.40 -10.83 -6.33
CA ASN A 252 4.71 -11.47 -6.28
C ASN A 252 5.13 -12.14 -7.59
N ALA A 253 4.17 -12.44 -8.49
CA ALA A 253 4.46 -12.96 -9.83
C ALA A 253 5.24 -11.96 -10.69
N GLU A 254 4.99 -10.66 -10.54
CA GLU A 254 5.67 -9.60 -11.31
C GLU A 254 6.83 -8.94 -10.56
N TYR A 255 6.92 -9.07 -9.22
CA TYR A 255 8.02 -8.50 -8.42
C TYR A 255 9.31 -9.33 -8.45
N HIS A 256 9.23 -10.52 -9.03
CA HIS A 256 10.32 -11.47 -9.13
C HIS A 256 10.54 -11.88 -10.60
N PRO A 257 11.79 -12.18 -11.01
CA PRO A 257 12.11 -12.46 -12.41
C PRO A 257 11.75 -13.89 -12.87
N TYR A 258 11.01 -14.64 -12.05
CA TYR A 258 10.90 -16.09 -12.15
C TYR A 258 9.62 -16.59 -12.83
N PHE A 259 8.52 -15.83 -12.76
CA PHE A 259 7.18 -16.38 -12.96
C PHE A 259 6.51 -15.96 -14.27
N ILE A 260 6.68 -14.70 -14.66
CA ILE A 260 6.18 -14.18 -15.94
C ILE A 260 7.36 -14.12 -16.89
N LYS A 261 7.47 -15.12 -17.79
CA LYS A 261 8.60 -15.23 -18.71
C LYS A 261 8.16 -15.61 -20.12
N LYS A 262 8.63 -14.87 -21.12
CA LYS A 262 8.39 -15.17 -22.54
C LYS A 262 8.96 -16.53 -22.95
N SER A 263 10.11 -16.90 -22.39
CA SER A 263 10.76 -18.20 -22.66
C SER A 263 10.09 -19.38 -21.97
N TYR A 264 9.23 -19.13 -20.97
CA TYR A 264 8.55 -20.16 -20.18
C TYR A 264 7.07 -19.79 -19.97
N PRO A 265 6.29 -19.67 -21.06
CA PRO A 265 4.91 -19.19 -20.99
C PRO A 265 3.99 -20.13 -20.20
N GLU A 266 4.36 -21.42 -20.08
CA GLU A 266 3.64 -22.42 -19.29
C GLU A 266 3.62 -22.11 -17.79
N LEU A 267 4.52 -21.25 -17.29
CA LEU A 267 4.56 -20.86 -15.88
C LEU A 267 3.31 -20.06 -15.47
N ILE A 268 2.73 -19.29 -16.40
CA ILE A 268 1.49 -18.55 -16.17
C ILE A 268 0.36 -19.49 -15.78
N GLU A 269 0.16 -20.54 -16.59
CA GLU A 269 -0.82 -21.57 -16.28
C GLU A 269 -0.40 -22.30 -15.02
N ARG A 270 0.84 -22.83 -14.95
CA ARG A 270 1.35 -23.63 -13.82
C ARG A 270 1.07 -23.00 -12.47
N TYR A 271 1.36 -21.70 -12.31
CA TYR A 271 1.22 -20.96 -11.06
C TYR A 271 -0.08 -20.15 -10.95
N ASN A 272 -1.03 -20.35 -11.86
CA ASN A 272 -2.34 -19.69 -11.84
C ASN A 272 -2.24 -18.15 -11.78
N ILE A 273 -1.39 -17.58 -12.65
CA ILE A 273 -1.04 -16.15 -12.62
C ILE A 273 -2.07 -15.34 -13.42
N PRO A 274 -2.82 -14.43 -12.78
CA PRO A 274 -3.85 -13.66 -13.45
C PRO A 274 -3.25 -12.40 -14.08
N LEU A 275 -2.76 -12.50 -15.31
CA LEU A 275 -2.25 -11.33 -16.06
C LEU A 275 -3.38 -10.31 -16.30
N ASP A 276 -3.05 -9.02 -16.31
CA ASP A 276 -4.03 -7.91 -16.45
C ASP A 276 -5.11 -7.86 -15.34
N GLU A 277 -4.76 -8.29 -14.12
CA GLU A 277 -5.70 -8.37 -13.00
C GLU A 277 -6.13 -7.00 -12.47
N TYR A 278 -5.22 -6.05 -12.31
CA TYR A 278 -5.58 -4.75 -11.76
C TYR A 278 -6.54 -3.94 -12.65
N PRO A 279 -6.39 -3.90 -13.99
CA PRO A 279 -7.40 -3.33 -14.89
C PRO A 279 -8.79 -3.95 -14.69
N ARG A 280 -8.88 -5.29 -14.55
CA ARG A 280 -10.15 -5.97 -14.26
C ARG A 280 -10.73 -5.55 -12.91
N ARG A 281 -9.89 -5.46 -11.86
CA ARG A 281 -10.30 -4.97 -10.54
C ARG A 281 -10.85 -3.55 -10.61
N CYS A 282 -10.20 -2.65 -11.35
CA CYS A 282 -10.67 -1.28 -11.54
C CYS A 282 -12.05 -1.24 -12.21
N VAL A 283 -12.24 -1.96 -13.32
CA VAL A 283 -13.54 -2.00 -14.02
C VAL A 283 -14.63 -2.57 -13.11
N ASN A 284 -14.36 -3.67 -12.41
CA ASN A 284 -15.29 -4.27 -11.46
C ASN A 284 -15.64 -3.32 -10.31
N GLN A 285 -14.67 -2.58 -9.78
CA GLN A 285 -14.89 -1.61 -8.71
C GLN A 285 -15.73 -0.42 -9.17
N ILE A 286 -15.49 0.10 -10.39
CA ILE A 286 -16.27 1.19 -10.97
C ILE A 286 -17.73 0.75 -11.17
N ASN A 287 -17.95 -0.46 -11.70
CA ASN A 287 -19.29 -1.00 -11.90
C ASN A 287 -20.00 -1.29 -10.56
N GLY A 288 -19.31 -1.94 -9.63
CA GLY A 288 -19.83 -2.23 -8.29
C GLY A 288 -20.16 -0.97 -7.50
N TRP A 289 -19.40 0.11 -7.66
CA TRP A 289 -19.71 1.40 -7.05
C TRP A 289 -21.04 1.97 -7.54
N LYS A 290 -21.36 1.88 -8.84
CA LYS A 290 -22.64 2.38 -9.38
C LYS A 290 -23.83 1.68 -8.72
N GLU A 291 -23.76 0.35 -8.61
CA GLU A 291 -24.81 -0.44 -7.95
C GLU A 291 -24.89 -0.18 -6.45
N MET A 292 -23.72 -0.04 -5.79
CA MET A 292 -23.65 0.22 -4.36
C MET A 292 -24.20 1.61 -4.02
N ARG A 293 -23.91 2.61 -4.84
CA ARG A 293 -24.39 4.00 -4.67
C ARG A 293 -25.92 4.04 -4.61
N GLU A 294 -26.59 3.37 -5.55
CA GLU A 294 -28.05 3.29 -5.58
C GLU A 294 -28.63 2.64 -4.31
N LYS A 295 -28.03 1.52 -3.87
CA LYS A 295 -28.48 0.80 -2.66
C LYS A 295 -28.20 1.59 -1.38
N ILE A 296 -27.02 2.21 -1.27
CA ILE A 296 -26.60 3.01 -0.12
C ILE A 296 -27.56 4.19 0.07
N PHE A 297 -27.87 4.93 -0.99
CA PHE A 297 -28.76 6.09 -0.90
C PHE A 297 -30.25 5.74 -0.87
N ALA A 298 -30.62 4.49 -1.17
CA ALA A 298 -31.96 3.98 -0.91
C ALA A 298 -32.17 3.58 0.56
N SER A 299 -31.11 3.28 1.32
CA SER A 299 -31.20 2.93 2.74
C SER A 299 -31.05 4.16 3.62
N GLU A 300 -32.02 4.41 4.52
CA GLU A 300 -31.91 5.49 5.49
C GLU A 300 -30.94 5.16 6.64
N ASN A 301 -30.73 3.86 6.92
CA ASN A 301 -29.90 3.38 8.03
C ASN A 301 -28.73 2.54 7.49
N ILE A 302 -27.51 3.07 7.64
CA ILE A 302 -26.30 2.38 7.22
C ILE A 302 -25.55 1.95 8.47
N GLU A 303 -25.59 0.65 8.73
CA GLU A 303 -24.85 0.06 9.83
C GLU A 303 -23.34 0.04 9.55
N HIS A 304 -22.57 0.19 10.62
CA HIS A 304 -21.12 0.08 10.59
C HIS A 304 -20.63 -0.69 11.81
N THR A 305 -19.76 -1.67 11.57
CA THR A 305 -19.01 -2.36 12.63
C THR A 305 -17.56 -1.98 12.46
N ARG A 306 -16.89 -1.63 13.57
CA ARG A 306 -15.48 -1.26 13.54
C ARG A 306 -14.67 -2.35 12.83
N SER A 307 -14.04 -1.96 11.75
CA SER A 307 -13.23 -2.81 10.90
C SER A 307 -11.84 -2.98 11.51
N LYS A 308 -10.92 -3.56 10.74
CA LYS A 308 -9.52 -3.74 11.15
C LYS A 308 -8.61 -2.60 10.67
N GLU A 309 -9.13 -1.55 10.04
CA GLU A 309 -8.30 -0.45 9.53
C GLU A 309 -7.44 0.19 10.64
N TYR A 310 -6.11 0.20 10.44
CA TYR A 310 -5.16 0.62 11.48
C TYR A 310 -5.37 2.06 11.95
N ALA A 311 -5.81 2.98 11.09
CA ALA A 311 -5.90 4.40 11.43
C ALA A 311 -6.70 4.67 12.71
N SER A 312 -7.87 4.03 12.89
CA SER A 312 -8.69 4.24 14.09
C SER A 312 -7.98 3.77 15.37
N TYR A 313 -7.29 2.63 15.31
CA TYR A 313 -6.55 2.06 16.44
C TYR A 313 -5.29 2.86 16.76
N ILE A 314 -4.59 3.39 15.74
CA ILE A 314 -3.45 4.28 15.93
C ILE A 314 -3.89 5.55 16.66
N MET A 315 -4.94 6.20 16.16
CA MET A 315 -5.46 7.43 16.78
C MET A 315 -5.97 7.15 18.19
N GLU A 316 -6.71 6.07 18.42
CA GLU A 316 -7.17 5.68 19.75
C GLU A 316 -6.01 5.44 20.73
N ALA A 317 -4.96 4.72 20.32
CA ALA A 317 -3.80 4.47 21.16
C ALA A 317 -3.07 5.78 21.51
N MET A 318 -2.95 6.72 20.56
CA MET A 318 -2.35 8.03 20.78
C MET A 318 -3.20 8.92 21.72
N GLU A 319 -4.53 8.86 21.65
CA GLU A 319 -5.40 9.60 22.59
C GLU A 319 -5.46 8.97 23.98
N THR A 320 -5.52 7.64 24.07
CA THR A 320 -5.83 6.93 25.32
C THR A 320 -4.61 6.43 26.08
N ASN A 321 -3.45 6.35 25.42
CA ASN A 321 -2.27 5.66 25.93
C ASN A 321 -2.47 4.16 26.18
N VAL A 322 -3.48 3.54 25.55
CA VAL A 322 -3.64 2.08 25.49
C VAL A 322 -2.84 1.56 24.30
N PRO A 323 -1.72 0.83 24.49
CA PRO A 323 -0.83 0.52 23.39
C PRO A 323 -1.47 -0.37 22.33
N PHE A 324 -1.12 -0.13 21.07
CA PHE A 324 -1.54 -0.95 19.94
C PHE A 324 -0.35 -1.31 19.04
N LYS A 325 -0.32 -2.55 18.54
CA LYS A 325 0.72 -3.03 17.63
C LYS A 325 0.25 -3.00 16.18
N ILE A 326 1.02 -2.38 15.30
CA ILE A 326 0.78 -2.35 13.85
C ILE A 326 1.97 -2.93 13.08
N GLY A 327 1.76 -3.34 11.83
CA GLY A 327 2.83 -3.36 10.83
C GLY A 327 2.91 -1.97 10.20
N GLY A 328 4.04 -1.29 10.35
CA GLY A 328 4.23 0.09 9.90
C GLY A 328 5.38 0.21 8.92
N ASN A 329 5.16 1.00 7.86
CA ASN A 329 6.21 1.41 6.94
C ASN A 329 6.87 2.68 7.47
N VAL A 330 8.18 2.60 7.73
CA VAL A 330 8.99 3.64 8.39
C VAL A 330 10.40 3.69 7.81
N MET A 331 11.12 4.79 8.01
CA MET A 331 12.53 4.87 7.62
C MET A 331 13.40 3.89 8.41
N ASN A 332 14.32 3.22 7.73
CA ASN A 332 15.20 2.25 8.35
C ASN A 332 16.33 2.93 9.15
N THR A 333 16.09 3.21 10.43
CA THR A 333 17.08 3.80 11.34
C THR A 333 18.04 2.77 11.95
N GLY A 334 18.23 1.63 11.29
CA GLY A 334 18.94 0.45 11.83
C GLY A 334 18.00 -0.62 12.40
N LEU A 335 16.72 -0.59 12.01
CA LEU A 335 15.69 -1.54 12.45
C LEU A 335 15.91 -2.92 11.83
N ILE A 336 16.19 -2.92 10.51
CA ILE A 336 16.65 -4.10 9.77
C ILE A 336 18.11 -3.84 9.38
N THR A 337 19.02 -4.54 10.04
CA THR A 337 20.45 -4.16 10.09
C THR A 337 21.22 -4.42 8.80
N ASN A 338 20.74 -5.35 7.97
CA ASN A 338 21.33 -5.67 6.68
C ASN A 338 20.57 -5.10 5.47
N LEU A 339 19.69 -4.12 5.69
CA LEU A 339 19.11 -3.28 4.63
C LEU A 339 19.64 -1.84 4.71
N PRO A 340 19.65 -1.07 3.60
CA PRO A 340 20.11 0.32 3.58
C PRO A 340 19.32 1.21 4.54
N LYS A 341 19.95 2.27 5.07
CA LYS A 341 19.29 3.22 5.98
C LYS A 341 18.32 4.16 5.25
N GLU A 342 18.59 4.36 3.97
CA GLU A 342 17.81 5.15 3.03
C GLU A 342 16.49 4.46 2.68
N ALA A 343 16.32 3.17 2.98
CA ALA A 343 15.12 2.42 2.66
C ALA A 343 13.96 2.71 3.64
N CYS A 344 12.73 2.65 3.12
CA CYS A 344 11.53 2.52 3.94
C CYS A 344 11.28 1.02 4.15
N VAL A 345 11.26 0.59 5.41
CA VAL A 345 11.06 -0.80 5.82
C VAL A 345 9.70 -0.98 6.47
N GLU A 346 9.15 -2.19 6.35
CA GLU A 346 7.92 -2.60 7.02
C GLU A 346 8.28 -3.45 8.23
N VAL A 347 7.99 -2.95 9.43
CA VAL A 347 8.34 -3.59 10.71
C VAL A 347 7.20 -3.47 11.72
N PRO A 348 7.19 -4.27 12.79
CA PRO A 348 6.24 -4.06 13.88
C PRO A 348 6.51 -2.72 14.55
N CYS A 349 5.46 -1.96 14.81
CA CYS A 349 5.51 -0.68 15.53
C CYS A 349 4.54 -0.72 16.72
N LEU A 350 4.97 -0.18 17.86
CA LEU A 350 4.15 0.03 19.03
C LEU A 350 3.65 1.47 19.00
N VAL A 351 2.35 1.64 19.20
CA VAL A 351 1.70 2.95 19.20
C VAL A 351 1.15 3.23 20.57
N ASP A 352 1.49 4.39 21.13
CA ASP A 352 0.94 4.92 22.39
C ASP A 352 0.88 6.46 22.33
N ARG A 353 0.71 7.15 23.46
CA ARG A 353 0.61 8.61 23.51
C ARG A 353 1.87 9.34 23.01
N SER A 354 3.02 8.68 23.03
CA SER A 354 4.29 9.20 22.52
C SER A 354 4.37 9.13 20.99
N GLY A 355 3.41 8.45 20.35
CA GLY A 355 3.35 8.27 18.91
C GLY A 355 3.72 6.85 18.49
N ILE A 356 4.31 6.73 17.29
CA ILE A 356 4.61 5.45 16.66
C ILE A 356 6.09 5.13 16.88
N SER A 357 6.35 4.06 17.62
CA SER A 357 7.69 3.57 17.94
C SER A 357 7.99 2.28 17.17
N PRO A 358 8.81 2.32 16.11
CA PRO A 358 9.18 1.12 15.37
C PRO A 358 10.10 0.21 16.19
N THR A 359 10.01 -1.10 15.97
CA THR A 359 10.78 -2.09 16.73
C THR A 359 11.98 -2.63 15.95
N PHE A 360 13.03 -2.95 16.69
CA PHE A 360 14.22 -3.60 16.14
C PHE A 360 13.91 -5.03 15.69
N VAL A 361 14.36 -5.37 14.48
CA VAL A 361 14.17 -6.70 13.87
C VAL A 361 15.47 -7.49 13.86
N GLY A 362 16.59 -6.84 13.52
CA GLY A 362 17.88 -7.47 13.24
C GLY A 362 18.07 -7.79 11.77
N ASP A 363 18.94 -8.76 11.47
CA ASP A 363 19.19 -9.18 10.10
C ASP A 363 18.04 -10.01 9.54
N LEU A 364 17.62 -9.72 8.31
CA LEU A 364 16.85 -10.70 7.53
C LEU A 364 17.78 -11.84 7.09
N PRO A 365 17.25 -13.06 6.87
CA PRO A 365 18.01 -14.11 6.18
C PRO A 365 18.64 -13.58 4.87
N PRO A 366 19.90 -13.91 4.55
CA PRO A 366 20.65 -13.23 3.48
C PRO A 366 19.97 -13.22 2.11
N GLN A 367 19.30 -14.33 1.75
CA GLN A 367 18.56 -14.46 0.50
C GLN A 367 17.32 -13.55 0.45
N LEU A 368 16.65 -13.33 1.59
CA LEU A 368 15.49 -12.44 1.67
C LEU A 368 15.95 -10.98 1.62
N ALA A 369 17.00 -10.64 2.36
CA ALA A 369 17.64 -9.32 2.27
C ALA A 369 18.09 -9.00 0.84
N ALA A 370 18.56 -10.01 0.08
CA ALA A 370 18.91 -9.83 -1.33
C ALA A 370 17.67 -9.51 -2.19
N LEU A 371 16.56 -10.23 -2.03
CA LEU A 371 15.29 -9.97 -2.74
C LEU A 371 14.70 -8.59 -2.39
N ASN A 372 14.74 -8.19 -1.12
CA ASN A 372 14.35 -6.83 -0.75
C ASN A 372 15.24 -5.80 -1.44
N ARG A 373 16.57 -6.00 -1.46
CA ARG A 373 17.51 -5.06 -2.07
C ARG A 373 17.29 -4.87 -3.56
N THR A 374 16.90 -5.90 -4.31
CA THR A 374 16.60 -5.72 -5.75
C THR A 374 15.46 -4.72 -5.96
N ASN A 375 14.48 -4.67 -5.07
CA ASN A 375 13.36 -3.73 -5.13
C ASN A 375 13.66 -2.39 -4.43
N ILE A 376 14.44 -2.37 -3.34
CA ILE A 376 14.87 -1.12 -2.70
C ILE A 376 15.69 -0.27 -3.67
N ASN A 377 16.56 -0.89 -4.47
CA ASN A 377 17.39 -0.17 -5.43
C ASN A 377 16.54 0.61 -6.44
N THR A 378 15.47 0.00 -6.96
CA THR A 378 14.55 0.67 -7.91
C THR A 378 13.77 1.78 -7.24
N GLN A 379 13.31 1.55 -6.01
CA GLN A 379 12.60 2.55 -5.19
C GLN A 379 13.46 3.80 -4.97
N LEU A 380 14.72 3.63 -4.54
CA LEU A 380 15.63 4.75 -4.28
C LEU A 380 15.97 5.53 -5.56
N LEU A 381 16.20 4.85 -6.68
CA LEU A 381 16.44 5.53 -7.97
C LEU A 381 15.20 6.24 -8.50
N THR A 382 14.01 5.71 -8.24
CA THR A 382 12.76 6.40 -8.58
C THR A 382 12.58 7.68 -7.77
N ILE A 383 12.96 7.66 -6.48
CA ILE A 383 13.00 8.87 -5.65
C ILE A 383 14.01 9.87 -6.21
N GLU A 384 15.22 9.43 -6.54
CA GLU A 384 16.26 10.28 -7.12
C GLU A 384 15.80 10.92 -8.43
N ALA A 385 15.14 10.14 -9.31
CA ALA A 385 14.55 10.66 -10.54
C ALA A 385 13.52 11.76 -10.26
N ALA A 386 12.60 11.53 -9.32
CA ALA A 386 11.55 12.49 -8.98
C ALA A 386 12.10 13.78 -8.34
N VAL A 387 13.14 13.67 -7.50
CA VAL A 387 13.75 14.81 -6.79
C VAL A 387 14.64 15.63 -7.71
N THR A 388 15.48 14.98 -8.52
CA THR A 388 16.43 15.67 -9.39
C THR A 388 15.84 16.09 -10.72
N GLY A 389 14.72 15.47 -11.13
CA GLY A 389 14.12 15.67 -12.44
C GLY A 389 14.95 15.10 -13.59
N LYS A 390 15.96 14.27 -13.32
CA LYS A 390 16.78 13.68 -14.38
C LYS A 390 16.17 12.39 -14.91
N LYS A 391 16.02 12.33 -16.23
CA LYS A 391 15.48 11.16 -16.94
C LYS A 391 16.35 9.92 -16.77
N GLU A 392 17.67 10.10 -16.63
CA GLU A 392 18.64 9.01 -16.46
C GLU A 392 18.30 8.06 -15.30
N HIS A 393 17.78 8.60 -14.18
CA HIS A 393 17.47 7.78 -13.01
C HIS A 393 16.19 6.96 -13.18
N ILE A 394 15.29 7.36 -14.08
CA ILE A 394 14.15 6.53 -14.49
C ILE A 394 14.66 5.28 -15.19
N TYR A 395 15.60 5.46 -16.12
CA TYR A 395 16.23 4.34 -16.83
C TYR A 395 16.97 3.42 -15.87
N HIS A 396 17.79 3.97 -14.95
CA HIS A 396 18.47 3.17 -13.95
C HIS A 396 17.50 2.35 -13.10
N ALA A 397 16.38 2.94 -12.67
CA ALA A 397 15.36 2.22 -11.91
C ALA A 397 14.74 1.07 -12.73
N ALA A 398 14.39 1.31 -14.00
CA ALA A 398 13.82 0.28 -14.87
C ALA A 398 14.82 -0.82 -15.25
N MET A 399 16.09 -0.49 -15.45
CA MET A 399 17.17 -1.45 -15.73
C MET A 399 17.49 -2.36 -14.54
N LEU A 400 17.20 -1.92 -13.32
CA LEU A 400 17.38 -2.70 -12.10
C LEU A 400 16.10 -3.38 -11.62
N ASP A 401 14.95 -3.11 -12.26
CA ASP A 401 13.71 -3.82 -11.99
C ASP A 401 13.85 -5.30 -12.38
N PRO A 402 13.65 -6.25 -11.43
CA PRO A 402 13.98 -7.65 -11.68
C PRO A 402 13.26 -8.24 -12.89
N HIS A 403 11.96 -7.98 -13.02
CA HIS A 403 11.15 -8.56 -14.09
C HIS A 403 11.46 -7.90 -15.44
N THR A 404 11.53 -6.57 -15.46
CA THR A 404 11.89 -5.80 -16.66
C THR A 404 13.26 -6.23 -17.20
N ALA A 405 14.28 -6.27 -16.34
CA ALA A 405 15.64 -6.66 -16.72
C ALA A 405 15.76 -8.13 -17.15
N ALA A 406 14.85 -8.99 -16.68
CA ALA A 406 14.83 -10.40 -17.05
C ALA A 406 14.17 -10.69 -18.42
N GLU A 407 13.40 -9.75 -18.95
CA GLU A 407 12.64 -9.92 -20.21
C GLU A 407 13.12 -9.02 -21.35
N LEU A 408 13.70 -7.85 -21.05
CA LEU A 408 14.04 -6.82 -22.04
C LEU A 408 15.53 -6.52 -22.11
N SER A 409 15.99 -6.08 -23.29
CA SER A 409 17.34 -5.55 -23.48
C SER A 409 17.46 -4.12 -22.96
N LEU A 410 18.68 -3.58 -22.77
CA LEU A 410 18.86 -2.20 -22.32
C LEU A 410 18.21 -1.17 -23.26
N ASP A 411 18.33 -1.37 -24.57
CA ASP A 411 17.74 -0.47 -25.57
C ASP A 411 16.20 -0.52 -25.52
N ASP A 412 15.61 -1.71 -25.36
CA ASP A 412 14.16 -1.87 -25.19
C ASP A 412 13.66 -1.23 -23.90
N ILE A 413 14.44 -1.30 -22.82
CA ILE A 413 14.08 -0.68 -21.53
C ILE A 413 14.07 0.85 -21.64
N VAL A 414 15.07 1.43 -22.31
CA VAL A 414 15.10 2.88 -22.56
C VAL A 414 13.93 3.31 -23.42
N ALA A 415 13.65 2.60 -24.52
CA ALA A 415 12.52 2.88 -25.40
C ALA A 415 11.18 2.76 -24.66
N LEU A 416 11.00 1.71 -23.84
CA LEU A 416 9.82 1.52 -22.99
C LEU A 416 9.61 2.71 -22.04
N CYS A 417 10.68 3.16 -21.38
CA CYS A 417 10.60 4.32 -20.49
C CYS A 417 10.22 5.59 -21.27
N ASP A 418 10.76 5.78 -22.47
CA ASP A 418 10.47 6.94 -23.31
C ASP A 418 9.00 6.97 -23.75
N ASP A 419 8.48 5.83 -24.21
CA ASP A 419 7.07 5.69 -24.59
C ASP A 419 6.14 5.90 -23.39
N LEU A 420 6.51 5.42 -22.20
CA LEU A 420 5.73 5.64 -20.98
C LEU A 420 5.75 7.12 -20.56
N ILE A 421 6.90 7.81 -20.68
CA ILE A 421 7.01 9.24 -20.40
C ILE A 421 6.12 10.04 -21.37
N GLU A 422 6.19 9.72 -22.67
CA GLU A 422 5.37 10.38 -23.69
C GLU A 422 3.87 10.13 -23.45
N ALA A 423 3.48 8.88 -23.21
CA ALA A 423 2.08 8.49 -23.05
C ALA A 423 1.44 9.06 -21.78
N HIS A 424 2.19 9.14 -20.67
CA HIS A 424 1.70 9.80 -19.45
C HIS A 424 1.68 11.33 -19.59
N GLY A 425 2.52 11.93 -20.43
CA GLY A 425 2.48 13.35 -20.76
C GLY A 425 2.44 14.25 -19.53
N SER A 426 1.41 15.08 -19.41
CA SER A 426 1.25 16.04 -18.30
C SER A 426 0.95 15.41 -16.94
N TRP A 427 0.74 14.09 -16.86
CA TRP A 427 0.64 13.40 -15.58
C TRP A 427 2.00 13.24 -14.88
N LEU A 428 3.10 13.41 -15.63
CA LEU A 428 4.46 13.41 -15.13
C LEU A 428 5.03 14.82 -15.11
N PRO A 429 5.97 15.13 -14.19
CA PRO A 429 6.77 16.34 -14.30
C PRO A 429 7.68 16.27 -15.54
N ALA A 430 8.16 17.42 -16.00
CA ALA A 430 9.13 17.47 -17.08
C ALA A 430 10.49 16.93 -16.61
N PHE A 431 10.94 15.84 -17.22
CA PHE A 431 12.28 15.27 -16.99
C PHE A 431 13.28 15.80 -18.01
N LYS A 432 14.53 16.00 -17.56
CA LYS A 432 15.64 16.53 -18.37
C LYS A 432 16.67 15.47 -18.68
#